data_AF-A0A0P0NJN4-F1
#
_entry.id   AF-A0A0P0NJN4-F1
#
_cell.length_a   1.000
_cell.length_b   1.000
_cell.length_c   1.000
_cell.angle_alpha   90.00
_cell.angle_beta   90.00
_cell.angle_gamma   90.00
#
_symmetry.space_group_name_H-M   'P 1'
#
loop_
_entity.id
_entity.type
_entity.pdbx_description
1 polymer ?
#
loop_
_entity_poly.entity_id
_entity_poly.type
_entity_poly.pdbx_seq_one_letter_code
_entity_poly.pdbx_strand_id
1 'polypeptide(L)'
;MEIMDRLIIESVLADVNGFNLTRDSRDGFNGALKMGFTEDRTAQVNHAFSELKRMVQEKGIDLMICKTMVDGIYDLEICTDTLDEPVRINNKAISKEMIHEIGGHIGHDPKVLLGADGVSAENWLGIAKIEIKNCEG
;
A
#
# COMPACT_ATOMS: atom_id res chain seq x y z
N MET A 1 -21.12 2.31 -8.36
CA MET A 1 -20.17 2.52 -9.48
C MET A 1 -18.73 2.21 -9.06
N GLU A 2 -18.45 2.00 -7.77
CA GLU A 2 -17.08 1.89 -7.21
C GLU A 2 -16.46 0.49 -7.27
N ILE A 3 -17.27 -0.58 -7.37
CA ILE A 3 -16.76 -1.97 -7.42
C ILE A 3 -15.87 -2.20 -8.65
N MET A 4 -16.23 -1.63 -9.80
CA MET A 4 -15.47 -1.83 -11.05
C MET A 4 -14.09 -1.14 -10.98
N ASP A 5 -14.03 0.05 -10.38
CA ASP A 5 -12.79 0.79 -10.17
C ASP A 5 -11.87 0.06 -9.17
N ARG A 6 -12.44 -0.50 -8.08
CA ARG A 6 -11.70 -1.33 -7.11
C ARG A 6 -11.00 -2.52 -7.77
N LEU A 7 -11.74 -3.30 -8.56
CA LEU A 7 -11.19 -4.50 -9.22
C LEU A 7 -10.10 -4.14 -10.24
N ILE A 8 -10.20 -3.00 -10.92
CA ILE A 8 -9.15 -2.51 -11.81
C ILE A 8 -7.90 -2.14 -11.01
N ILE A 9 -8.05 -1.42 -9.89
CA ILE A 9 -6.93 -1.09 -9.01
C ILE A 9 -6.26 -2.37 -8.48
N GLU A 10 -7.03 -3.33 -7.97
CA GLU A 10 -6.52 -4.62 -7.51
C GLU A 10 -5.75 -5.35 -8.62
N SER A 11 -6.28 -5.38 -9.84
CA SER A 11 -5.60 -6.02 -10.97
C SER A 11 -4.27 -5.35 -11.32
N VAL A 12 -4.15 -4.03 -11.18
CA VAL A 12 -2.89 -3.30 -11.43
C VAL A 12 -1.90 -3.54 -10.29
N LEU A 13 -2.37 -3.42 -9.04
CA LEU A 13 -1.51 -3.61 -7.85
C LEU A 13 -1.15 -5.09 -7.62
N ALA A 14 -1.88 -6.02 -8.22
CA ALA A 14 -1.50 -7.44 -8.24
C ALA A 14 -0.17 -7.70 -8.96
N ASP A 15 0.39 -6.75 -9.71
CA ASP A 15 1.70 -6.87 -10.36
C ASP A 15 2.86 -6.32 -9.49
N VAL A 16 2.61 -5.88 -8.24
CA VAL A 16 3.68 -5.44 -7.33
C VAL A 16 4.75 -6.53 -7.18
N ASN A 17 6.01 -6.16 -7.40
CA ASN A 17 7.16 -7.07 -7.40
C ASN A 17 8.10 -6.89 -6.21
N GLY A 18 7.89 -5.86 -5.40
CA GLY A 18 8.72 -5.58 -4.24
C GLY A 18 8.21 -4.38 -3.44
N PHE A 19 8.80 -4.20 -2.27
CA PHE A 19 8.52 -3.06 -1.40
C PHE A 19 9.83 -2.43 -0.95
N ASN A 20 9.82 -1.12 -0.74
CA ASN A 20 10.92 -0.37 -0.16
C ASN A 20 10.38 0.63 0.86
N LEU A 21 11.01 0.74 2.03
CA LEU A 21 10.67 1.75 3.02
C LEU A 21 11.74 2.85 2.98
N THR A 22 11.35 4.06 2.59
CA THR A 22 12.21 5.24 2.65
C THR A 22 11.91 6.03 3.92
N ARG A 23 12.95 6.65 4.49
CA ARG A 23 12.85 7.51 5.69
C ARG A 23 12.95 8.99 5.35
N ASP A 24 12.78 9.32 4.07
CA ASP A 24 12.87 10.69 3.62
C ASP A 24 11.61 11.44 4.06
N SER A 25 11.81 12.44 4.91
CA SER A 25 10.71 13.27 5.38
C SER A 25 10.16 14.11 4.23
N ARG A 26 8.87 14.01 3.95
CA ARG A 26 8.21 14.77 2.88
C ARG A 26 6.83 15.20 3.32
N ASP A 27 6.47 16.47 3.10
CA ASP A 27 5.13 17.00 3.33
C ASP A 27 4.56 16.72 4.74
N GLY A 28 5.44 16.70 5.75
CA GLY A 28 5.08 16.40 7.14
C GLY A 28 4.97 14.90 7.47
N PHE A 29 5.31 14.02 6.53
CA PHE A 29 5.46 12.58 6.70
C PHE A 29 6.92 12.22 7.00
N ASN A 30 7.12 11.16 7.79
CA ASN A 30 8.41 10.67 8.30
C ASN A 30 9.02 9.56 7.43
N GLY A 31 8.36 9.20 6.32
CA GLY A 31 8.83 8.18 5.40
C GLY A 31 7.77 7.76 4.38
N ALA A 32 8.13 6.83 3.51
CA ALA A 32 7.20 6.25 2.53
C ALA A 32 7.43 4.75 2.35
N LEU A 33 6.35 3.98 2.34
CA LEU A 33 6.33 2.62 1.82
C LEU A 33 6.07 2.70 0.30
N LYS A 34 7.08 2.36 -0.48
CA LYS A 34 7.03 2.35 -1.94
C LYS A 34 6.83 0.94 -2.46
N MET A 35 5.85 0.78 -3.33
CA MET A 35 5.63 -0.44 -4.10
C MET A 35 6.46 -0.42 -5.39
N GLY A 36 7.22 -1.49 -5.63
CA GLY A 36 7.98 -1.71 -6.85
C GLY A 36 7.11 -2.32 -7.95
N PHE A 37 7.29 -1.83 -9.17
CA PHE A 37 6.66 -2.33 -10.39
C PHE A 37 7.69 -2.40 -11.52
N THR A 38 7.38 -3.13 -12.59
CA THR A 38 8.18 -3.07 -13.83
C THR A 38 7.94 -1.74 -14.55
N GLU A 39 8.98 -1.19 -15.20
CA GLU A 39 8.94 0.17 -15.77
C GLU A 39 7.81 0.37 -16.80
N ASP A 40 7.45 -0.67 -17.54
CA ASP A 40 6.41 -0.67 -18.56
C ASP A 40 4.98 -0.49 -17.99
N ARG A 41 4.81 -0.60 -16.66
CA ARG A 41 3.52 -0.46 -15.98
C ARG A 41 3.28 0.92 -15.37
N THR A 42 4.25 1.83 -15.43
CA THR A 42 4.23 3.14 -14.76
C THR A 42 2.92 3.91 -14.99
N ALA A 43 2.42 3.98 -16.22
CA ALA A 43 1.19 4.71 -16.53
C ALA A 43 -0.07 4.10 -15.87
N GLN A 44 -0.16 2.76 -15.85
CA GLN A 44 -1.28 2.04 -15.24
C GLN A 44 -1.25 2.18 -13.72
N VAL A 45 -0.06 2.08 -13.12
CA VAL A 45 0.13 2.24 -11.67
C VAL A 45 -0.20 3.67 -11.25
N ASN A 46 0.26 4.68 -11.99
CA ASN A 46 -0.05 6.07 -11.69
C ASN A 46 -1.57 6.36 -11.79
N HIS A 47 -2.25 5.78 -12.79
CA HIS A 47 -3.70 5.85 -12.89
C HIS A 47 -4.39 5.17 -11.70
N ALA A 48 -3.97 3.97 -11.31
CA ALA A 48 -4.53 3.26 -10.16
C ALA A 48 -4.37 4.04 -8.85
N PHE A 49 -3.20 4.66 -8.62
CA PHE A 49 -2.97 5.52 -7.45
C PHE A 49 -3.80 6.81 -7.50
N SER A 50 -3.95 7.43 -8.67
CA SER A 50 -4.82 8.60 -8.85
C SER A 50 -6.28 8.27 -8.53
N GLU A 51 -6.79 7.15 -9.05
CA GLU A 51 -8.14 6.69 -8.76
C GLU A 51 -8.32 6.33 -7.28
N LEU A 52 -7.37 5.61 -6.69
CA LEU A 52 -7.40 5.30 -5.26
C LEU A 52 -7.39 6.59 -4.41
N LYS A 53 -6.58 7.58 -4.78
CA LYS A 53 -6.55 8.89 -4.12
C LYS A 53 -7.89 9.63 -4.23
N ARG A 54 -8.52 9.59 -5.40
CA ARG A 54 -9.86 10.14 -5.63
C ARG A 54 -10.91 9.44 -4.75
N MET A 55 -10.82 8.12 -4.62
CA MET A 55 -11.75 7.31 -3.81
C MET A 55 -11.62 7.58 -2.31
N VAL A 56 -10.40 7.80 -1.81
CA VAL A 56 -10.18 8.10 -0.38
C VAL A 56 -10.50 9.56 -0.02
N GLN A 57 -10.71 10.43 -1.01
CA GLN A 57 -11.08 11.85 -0.81
C GLN A 57 -10.15 12.58 0.16
N GLU A 58 -8.83 12.40 -0.01
CA GLU A 58 -7.78 12.95 0.87
C GLU A 58 -7.79 12.44 2.32
N LYS A 59 -8.68 11.51 2.67
CA LYS A 59 -8.59 10.79 3.93
C LYS A 59 -7.39 9.85 3.89
N GLY A 60 -6.78 9.63 5.05
CA GLY A 60 -5.75 8.62 5.20
C GLY A 60 -6.32 7.22 4.97
N ILE A 61 -5.46 6.29 4.59
CA ILE A 61 -5.77 4.87 4.47
C ILE A 61 -5.22 4.10 5.67
N ASP A 62 -5.87 2.99 5.99
CA ASP A 62 -5.30 1.98 6.87
C ASP A 62 -4.69 0.87 6.02
N LEU A 63 -3.41 0.56 6.24
CA LEU A 63 -2.72 -0.51 5.54
C LEU A 63 -2.63 -1.73 6.46
N MET A 64 -3.26 -2.82 6.05
CA MET A 64 -3.19 -4.08 6.78
C MET A 64 -2.29 -5.06 6.04
N ILE A 65 -1.35 -5.66 6.77
CA ILE A 65 -0.42 -6.67 6.26
C ILE A 65 -0.76 -8.00 6.93
N CYS A 66 -1.41 -8.86 6.17
CA CYS A 66 -1.89 -10.17 6.57
C CYS A 66 -0.80 -11.23 6.34
N LYS A 67 -0.39 -11.92 7.40
CA LYS A 67 0.46 -13.11 7.28
C LYS A 67 -0.36 -14.25 6.67
N THR A 68 0.14 -14.85 5.59
CA THR A 68 -0.43 -16.07 5.01
C THR A 68 0.13 -17.32 5.69
N MET A 69 -0.34 -18.49 5.28
CA MET A 69 0.20 -19.79 5.72
C MET A 69 1.62 -20.05 5.19
N VAL A 70 2.07 -19.33 4.16
CA VAL A 70 3.40 -19.48 3.58
C VAL A 70 4.32 -18.40 4.15
N ASP A 71 5.37 -18.81 4.87
CA ASP A 71 6.33 -17.88 5.45
C ASP A 71 6.97 -16.99 4.39
N GLY A 72 7.06 -15.69 4.67
CA GLY A 72 7.54 -14.67 3.72
C GLY A 72 6.51 -14.21 2.68
N ILE A 73 5.29 -14.78 2.66
CA ILE A 73 4.19 -14.37 1.79
C ILE A 73 3.10 -13.69 2.62
N TYR A 74 2.66 -12.53 2.14
CA TYR A 74 1.69 -11.67 2.81
C TYR A 74 0.62 -11.20 1.83
N ASP A 75 -0.59 -11.02 2.34
CA ASP A 75 -1.62 -10.26 1.65
C ASP A 75 -1.63 -8.84 2.22
N LEU A 76 -1.86 -7.84 1.37
CA LEU A 76 -2.02 -6.46 1.81
C LEU A 76 -3.45 -6.02 1.53
N GLU A 77 -4.05 -5.36 2.50
CA GLU A 77 -5.36 -4.73 2.34
C GLU A 77 -5.23 -3.22 2.57
N ILE A 78 -5.69 -2.44 1.60
CA ILE A 78 -5.82 -0.99 1.73
C ILE A 78 -7.27 -0.71 2.13
N CYS A 79 -7.44 -0.31 3.38
CA CYS A 79 -8.72 -0.06 4.02
C CYS A 79 -8.98 1.45 4.09
N THR A 80 -10.24 1.84 3.87
CA THR A 80 -10.72 3.23 4.01
C THR A 80 -12.21 3.20 4.28
N ASP A 81 -12.71 4.18 5.04
CA ASP A 81 -14.14 4.34 5.31
C ASP A 81 -14.97 4.68 4.06
N THR A 82 -14.31 5.00 2.95
CA THR A 82 -14.96 5.34 1.68
C THR A 82 -15.22 4.14 0.78
N LEU A 83 -14.70 2.96 1.11
CA LEU A 83 -14.92 1.72 0.34
C LEU A 83 -15.60 0.68 1.22
N ASP A 84 -16.64 0.04 0.70
CA ASP A 84 -17.34 -1.06 1.39
C ASP A 84 -16.45 -2.30 1.59
N GLU A 85 -15.42 -2.45 0.75
CA GLU A 85 -14.42 -3.51 0.87
C GLU A 85 -13.02 -2.94 0.60
N PRO A 86 -11.98 -3.51 1.23
CA PRO A 86 -10.62 -3.08 0.99
C PRO A 86 -10.15 -3.46 -0.42
N VAL A 87 -9.18 -2.68 -0.93
CA VAL A 87 -8.38 -3.08 -2.10
C VAL A 87 -7.38 -4.13 -1.65
N ARG A 88 -7.45 -5.34 -2.22
CA ARG A 88 -6.59 -6.46 -1.85
C ARG A 88 -5.45 -6.70 -2.82
N ILE A 89 -4.26 -6.92 -2.27
CA ILE A 89 -3.04 -7.23 -3.01
C ILE A 89 -2.47 -8.53 -2.43
N ASN A 90 -2.77 -9.63 -3.09
CA ASN A 90 -2.53 -10.95 -2.52
C ASN A 90 -1.18 -11.54 -2.91
N ASN A 91 -0.72 -12.49 -2.09
CA ASN A 91 0.42 -13.37 -2.33
C ASN A 91 1.73 -12.61 -2.63
N LYS A 92 2.02 -11.59 -1.83
CA LYS A 92 3.20 -10.77 -1.99
C LYS A 92 4.36 -11.26 -1.14
N ALA A 93 5.50 -11.48 -1.81
CA ALA A 93 6.75 -11.75 -1.14
C ALA A 93 7.25 -10.47 -0.46
N ILE A 94 7.31 -10.50 0.87
CA ILE A 94 7.87 -9.40 1.67
C ILE A 94 8.93 -10.00 2.58
N SER A 95 10.15 -9.45 2.52
CA SER A 95 11.25 -9.95 3.33
C SER A 95 10.96 -9.77 4.84
N LYS A 96 11.49 -10.68 5.66
CA LYS A 96 11.37 -10.57 7.13
C LYS A 96 11.98 -9.27 7.65
N GLU A 97 13.07 -8.82 7.02
CA GLU A 97 13.71 -7.53 7.30
C GLU A 97 12.73 -6.37 7.06
N MET A 98 12.07 -6.33 5.89
CA MET A 98 11.06 -5.31 5.58
C MET A 98 9.90 -5.31 6.57
N ILE A 99 9.38 -6.48 6.94
CA ILE A 99 8.31 -6.59 7.94
C ILE A 99 8.76 -6.08 9.31
N HIS A 100 10.00 -6.36 9.70
CA HIS A 100 10.59 -5.84 10.93
C HIS A 100 10.75 -4.32 10.89
N GLU A 101 11.21 -3.77 9.76
CA GLU A 101 11.36 -2.33 9.55
C GLU A 101 10.02 -1.59 9.59
N ILE A 102 9.00 -2.13 8.92
CA ILE A 102 7.63 -1.62 8.96
C ILE A 102 7.13 -1.67 10.42
N GLY A 103 7.27 -2.81 11.10
CA GLY A 103 6.91 -2.96 12.51
C GLY A 103 7.59 -1.94 13.43
N GLY A 104 8.87 -1.65 13.20
CA GLY A 104 9.62 -0.64 13.95
C GLY A 104 9.13 0.79 13.73
N HIS A 105 8.70 1.12 12.52
CA HIS A 105 8.14 2.44 12.18
C HIS A 105 6.73 2.66 12.76
N ILE A 106 5.92 1.61 12.84
CA ILE A 106 4.55 1.67 13.39
C ILE A 106 4.53 2.13 14.85
N GLY A 107 5.55 1.78 15.63
CA GLY A 107 5.60 2.09 17.05
C GLY A 107 5.78 3.57 17.43
N HIS A 108 6.02 4.48 16.46
CA HIS A 108 6.50 5.85 16.72
C HIS A 108 5.68 6.98 16.06
N ASP A 109 4.36 6.83 15.92
CA ASP A 109 3.46 7.82 15.28
C ASP A 109 3.70 7.95 13.76
N PRO A 110 3.20 6.98 12.96
CA PRO A 110 3.58 6.84 11.57
C PRO A 110 2.79 7.80 10.70
N LYS A 111 3.32 9.01 10.50
CA LYS A 111 3.01 9.74 9.27
C LYS A 111 3.82 9.10 8.14
N VAL A 112 3.32 8.02 7.55
CA VAL A 112 3.96 7.31 6.42
C VAL A 112 3.13 7.50 5.17
N LEU A 113 3.77 7.66 4.01
CA LEU A 113 3.10 7.67 2.71
C LEU A 113 3.10 6.28 2.07
N LEU A 114 2.03 5.91 1.40
CA LEU A 114 2.01 4.82 0.43
C LEU A 114 2.21 5.39 -0.96
N GLY A 115 3.24 4.92 -1.65
CA GLY A 115 3.56 5.31 -3.02
C GLY A 115 4.02 4.12 -3.85
N ALA A 116 4.44 4.40 -5.07
CA ALA A 116 5.02 3.41 -5.96
C ALA A 116 6.09 4.03 -6.86
N ASP A 117 6.96 3.18 -7.42
CA ASP A 117 7.96 3.62 -8.39
C ASP A 117 7.29 4.18 -9.65
N GLY A 118 7.79 5.32 -10.14
CA GLY A 118 7.22 6.02 -11.30
C GLY A 118 5.89 6.74 -11.06
N VAL A 119 5.29 6.64 -9.87
CA VAL A 119 4.07 7.38 -9.51
C VAL A 119 4.40 8.77 -9.02
N SER A 120 3.67 9.76 -9.54
CA SER A 120 3.80 11.16 -9.13
C SER A 120 3.54 11.29 -7.62
N ALA A 121 4.37 12.08 -6.93
CA ALA A 121 4.24 12.28 -5.49
C ALA A 121 2.88 12.86 -5.09
N GLU A 122 2.23 13.59 -5.99
CA GLU A 122 0.88 14.12 -5.80
C GLU A 122 -0.19 13.03 -5.72
N ASN A 123 0.09 11.79 -6.16
CA ASN A 123 -0.81 10.66 -6.11
C ASN A 123 -0.50 9.71 -4.93
N TRP A 124 0.49 10.03 -4.10
CA TRP A 124 0.79 9.25 -2.91
C TRP A 124 -0.32 9.45 -1.86
N LEU A 125 -0.52 8.41 -1.06
CA LEU A 125 -1.60 8.30 -0.08
C LEU A 125 -1.02 8.38 1.33
N GLY A 126 -1.64 9.17 2.21
CA GLY A 126 -1.27 9.15 3.62
C GLY A 126 -1.75 7.85 4.27
N ILE A 127 -0.86 7.15 4.96
CA ILE A 127 -1.22 6.00 5.78
C ILE A 127 -1.51 6.51 7.20
N ALA A 128 -2.74 6.36 7.66
CA ALA A 128 -3.16 6.70 9.02
C ALA A 128 -2.71 5.63 10.01
N LYS A 129 -2.75 4.36 9.59
CA LYS A 129 -2.41 3.22 10.44
C LYS A 129 -1.82 2.09 9.60
N ILE A 130 -0.84 1.38 10.16
CA ILE A 130 -0.39 0.09 9.61
C ILE A 130 -0.57 -0.98 10.68
N GLU A 131 -1.15 -2.11 10.31
CA GLU A 131 -1.28 -3.28 11.18
C GLU A 131 -0.65 -4.50 10.53
N ILE A 132 0.08 -5.30 11.31
CA ILE A 132 0.59 -6.61 10.89
C ILE A 132 -0.09 -7.67 11.74
N LYS A 133 -0.89 -8.55 11.13
CA LYS A 133 -1.65 -9.58 11.86
C LYS A 133 -1.63 -10.93 11.16
N ASN A 134 -1.97 -11.99 11.91
CA ASN A 134 -2.28 -13.28 11.33
C ASN A 134 -3.72 -13.21 10.80
N CYS A 135 -3.90 -13.35 9.50
CA CYS A 135 -5.24 -13.40 8.91
C CYS A 135 -5.57 -14.88 8.71
N GLU A 136 -6.70 -15.31 9.26
CA GLU A 136 -7.20 -16.66 9.02
C GLU A 136 -7.57 -16.74 7.54
N GLY A 137 -6.98 -17.72 6.83
CA GLY A 137 -7.30 -18.04 5.44
C GLY A 137 -8.52 -18.95 5.32
#